data_AF-K0NMC9-F1
#
_entry.id   AF-K0NMC9-F1
#
_cell.length_a   1.000
_cell.length_b   1.000
_cell.length_c   1.000
_cell.angle_alpha   90.00
_cell.angle_beta   90.00
_cell.angle_gamma   90.00
#
_symmetry.space_group_name_H-M   'P 1'
#
loop_
_entity.id
_entity.type
_entity.pdbx_description
1 polymer ?
#
loop_
_entity_poly.entity_id
_entity_poly.type
_entity_poly.pdbx_seq_one_letter_code
_entity_poly.pdbx_strand_id
1 'polypeptide(L)'
;MAISRRKFLGSLGAAIGATTTGALTKAYGAANKSFKGYPGSSGVLHDTTLCIGCRKCEQACNKVNKLPEPEKPFDDLTVLDQNRRTQADVYTVVNKFQAKEQVFVKKQCNHCLEPACASACFVKAFKKTAAGPVVYDASLCVGCRYCMVACPFEVPAYEYDKVLTPKVTKCTMCAPRLEEGKLPGCVEACPREALIFGQRDALIKIARSRIHKYPDKYIDHVYGEHEMGGTSWLYLSGQSFETIGMREDLGTKSAPELTSGPLSAVPIVVGLWPVLLTGVYAISKRKDKIAKEEQDDALQAARVQANEEMNQKIEDLKGKMNKEKTAAINFEVKKALEEAEKAREAAKESEAAKEKQAEVQEEQTAKSIGESVDSLEKGKQEE
;
A
#
# COMPACT_ATOMS: atom_id res chain seq x y z
N MET A 1 -16.20 3.89 31.75
CA MET A 1 -14.85 3.90 32.36
C MET A 1 -13.82 4.20 31.28
N ALA A 2 -13.13 5.35 31.36
CA ALA A 2 -12.12 5.74 30.37
C ALA A 2 -10.81 4.96 30.64
N ILE A 3 -10.39 4.13 29.68
CA ILE A 3 -9.09 3.45 29.75
C ILE A 3 -8.00 4.50 29.49
N SER A 4 -7.07 4.65 30.43
CA SER A 4 -5.97 5.61 30.29
C SER A 4 -5.03 5.20 29.14
N ARG A 5 -4.43 6.16 28.44
CA ARG A 5 -3.46 5.92 27.36
C ARG A 5 -2.38 4.91 27.73
N ARG A 6 -1.90 4.93 28.99
CA ARG A 6 -0.89 3.99 29.49
C ARG A 6 -1.43 2.57 29.64
N LYS A 7 -2.68 2.41 30.11
CA LYS A 7 -3.35 1.11 30.15
C LYS A 7 -3.67 0.58 28.75
N PHE A 8 -4.08 1.45 27.84
CA PHE A 8 -4.31 1.10 26.43
C PHE A 8 -3.01 0.60 25.75
N LEU A 9 -1.93 1.37 25.86
CA LEU A 9 -0.61 0.97 25.33
C LEU A 9 -0.05 -0.27 26.02
N GLY A 10 -0.27 -0.43 27.33
CA GLY A 10 0.11 -1.63 28.07
C GLY A 10 -0.68 -2.88 27.62
N SER A 11 -1.99 -2.74 27.40
CA SER A 11 -2.83 -3.83 26.89
C SER A 11 -2.53 -4.16 25.42
N LEU A 12 -2.18 -3.16 24.61
CA LEU A 12 -1.72 -3.38 23.23
C LEU A 12 -0.38 -4.11 23.23
N GLY A 13 0.56 -3.72 24.09
CA GLY A 13 1.85 -4.38 24.27
C GLY A 13 1.72 -5.82 24.76
N ALA A 14 0.78 -6.11 25.65
CA ALA A 14 0.50 -7.47 26.13
C ALA A 14 -0.18 -8.35 25.07
N ALA A 15 -1.11 -7.80 24.28
CA ALA A 15 -1.78 -8.51 23.19
C ALA A 15 -0.83 -8.80 22.01
N ILE A 16 0.07 -7.86 21.69
CA ILE A 16 1.14 -8.05 20.70
C ILE A 16 2.20 -9.02 21.24
N GLY A 17 2.56 -8.93 22.52
CA GLY A 17 3.53 -9.85 23.15
C GLY A 17 3.05 -11.31 23.23
N ALA A 18 1.76 -11.53 23.51
CA ALA A 18 1.18 -12.87 23.59
C ALA A 18 0.94 -13.53 22.22
N THR A 19 0.64 -12.74 21.17
CA THR A 19 0.48 -13.27 19.80
C THR A 19 1.79 -13.47 19.06
N THR A 20 2.84 -12.71 19.41
CA THR A 20 4.17 -12.88 18.81
C THR A 20 4.96 -14.02 19.48
N THR A 21 4.91 -14.22 20.79
CA THR A 21 5.78 -15.23 21.44
C THR A 21 5.38 -16.69 21.19
N GLY A 22 4.09 -16.99 21.05
CA GLY A 22 3.59 -18.38 20.89
C GLY A 22 3.65 -18.95 19.47
N ALA A 23 3.57 -18.10 18.43
CA ALA A 23 3.54 -18.51 17.02
C ALA A 23 4.89 -18.33 16.28
N LEU A 24 5.84 -17.57 16.85
CA LEU A 24 7.14 -17.30 16.23
C LEU A 24 8.14 -18.47 16.33
N THR A 25 7.90 -19.48 17.18
CA THR A 25 8.86 -20.60 17.30
C THR A 25 8.73 -21.65 16.19
N LYS A 26 7.63 -21.65 15.43
CA LYS A 26 7.44 -22.60 14.30
C LYS A 26 7.12 -21.96 12.95
N ALA A 27 6.90 -20.65 12.88
CA ALA A 27 6.90 -19.92 11.62
C ALA A 27 8.35 -19.61 11.18
N TYR A 28 9.20 -20.62 11.09
CA TYR A 28 10.33 -20.60 10.15
C TYR A 28 9.72 -20.62 8.74
N GLY A 29 9.11 -19.51 8.33
CA GLY A 29 8.60 -19.32 6.99
C GLY A 29 9.78 -19.45 6.04
N ALA A 30 9.88 -20.60 5.36
CA ALA A 30 10.77 -20.91 4.25
C ALA A 30 11.91 -19.88 4.06
N ALA A 31 12.81 -19.77 5.04
CA ALA A 31 14.04 -19.05 4.80
C ALA A 31 14.73 -19.83 3.69
N ASN A 32 14.90 -19.21 2.52
CA ASN A 32 15.57 -19.84 1.40
C ASN A 32 16.90 -20.39 1.91
N LYS A 33 17.00 -21.72 2.06
CA LYS A 33 18.25 -22.35 2.45
C LYS A 33 19.31 -21.90 1.44
N SER A 34 20.48 -21.48 1.92
CA SER A 34 21.59 -21.09 1.03
C SER A 34 21.80 -22.19 -0.02
N PHE A 35 21.75 -21.79 -1.27
CA PHE A 35 21.91 -22.67 -2.41
C PHE A 35 23.39 -22.80 -2.76
N LYS A 36 24.00 -23.96 -2.52
CA LYS A 36 25.44 -24.18 -2.73
C LYS A 36 25.84 -24.49 -4.19
N GLY A 37 24.96 -24.24 -5.16
CA GLY A 37 25.18 -24.61 -6.56
C GLY A 37 24.72 -26.03 -6.90
N TYR A 38 24.85 -26.40 -8.18
CA TYR A 38 24.51 -27.74 -8.66
C TYR A 38 25.76 -28.64 -8.68
N PRO A 39 25.67 -29.88 -8.17
CA PRO A 39 26.75 -30.87 -8.30
C PRO A 39 27.13 -31.10 -9.76
N GLY A 40 28.42 -31.27 -10.03
CA GLY A 40 28.92 -31.52 -11.40
C GLY A 40 28.76 -30.34 -12.36
N SER A 41 28.40 -29.15 -11.86
CA SER A 41 28.32 -27.95 -12.69
C SER A 41 29.68 -27.61 -13.33
N SER A 42 29.62 -27.08 -14.55
CA SER A 42 30.81 -26.72 -15.32
C SER A 42 31.45 -25.44 -14.79
N GLY A 43 32.75 -25.33 -14.98
CA GLY A 43 33.58 -24.19 -14.62
C GLY A 43 34.63 -23.87 -15.67
N VAL A 44 35.35 -22.77 -15.46
CA VAL A 44 36.57 -22.42 -16.21
C VAL A 44 37.67 -22.09 -15.21
N LEU A 45 38.83 -22.72 -15.34
CA LEU A 45 40.04 -22.37 -14.61
C LEU A 45 40.89 -21.43 -15.46
N HIS A 46 41.19 -20.25 -14.94
CA HIS A 46 42.10 -19.29 -15.53
C HIS A 46 43.44 -19.29 -14.78
N ASP A 47 44.49 -19.77 -15.44
CA ASP A 47 45.85 -19.67 -14.93
C ASP A 47 46.50 -18.37 -15.42
N THR A 48 46.55 -17.35 -14.55
CA THR A 48 47.07 -16.02 -14.93
C THR A 48 48.56 -16.06 -15.23
N THR A 49 49.29 -17.04 -14.67
CA THR A 49 50.74 -17.24 -14.90
C THR A 49 51.07 -17.72 -16.32
N LEU A 50 50.07 -18.16 -17.08
CA LEU A 50 50.21 -18.61 -18.47
C LEU A 50 49.66 -17.59 -19.48
N CYS A 51 48.93 -16.57 -19.01
CA CYS A 51 48.27 -15.61 -19.86
C CYS A 51 49.28 -14.63 -20.46
N ILE A 52 49.24 -14.46 -21.79
CA ILE A 52 50.17 -13.58 -22.52
C ILE A 52 49.51 -12.29 -23.03
N GLY A 53 48.28 -11.99 -22.58
CA GLY A 53 47.63 -10.73 -22.97
C GLY A 53 47.16 -10.64 -24.43
N CYS A 54 47.21 -11.72 -25.23
CA CYS A 54 46.97 -11.68 -26.69
C CYS A 54 45.54 -11.34 -27.15
N ARG A 55 44.58 -11.11 -26.23
CA ARG A 55 43.18 -10.75 -26.51
C ARG A 55 42.37 -11.67 -27.44
N LYS A 56 42.90 -12.83 -27.89
CA LYS A 56 42.15 -13.83 -28.69
C LYS A 56 40.87 -14.30 -28.00
N CYS A 57 40.86 -14.34 -26.67
CA CYS A 57 39.67 -14.65 -25.89
C CYS A 57 38.56 -13.58 -25.99
N GLU A 58 38.91 -12.30 -26.16
CA GLU A 58 37.95 -11.22 -26.44
C GLU A 58 37.39 -11.36 -27.86
N GLN A 59 38.27 -11.56 -28.85
CA GLN A 59 37.88 -11.74 -30.25
C GLN A 59 36.92 -12.93 -30.42
N ALA A 60 37.22 -14.07 -29.81
CA ALA A 60 36.35 -15.23 -29.85
C ALA A 60 35.03 -15.00 -29.12
N CYS A 61 35.04 -14.28 -28.00
CA CYS A 61 33.82 -13.90 -27.28
C CYS A 61 32.92 -13.02 -28.15
N ASN A 62 33.51 -12.03 -28.82
CA ASN A 62 32.81 -11.12 -29.73
C ASN A 62 32.17 -11.90 -30.90
N LYS A 63 32.94 -12.76 -31.58
CA LYS A 63 32.45 -13.61 -32.67
C LYS A 63 31.31 -14.55 -32.23
N VAL A 64 31.46 -15.25 -31.11
CA VAL A 64 30.44 -16.20 -30.62
C VAL A 64 29.14 -15.51 -30.25
N ASN A 65 29.21 -14.32 -29.64
CA ASN A 65 28.04 -13.58 -29.20
C ASN A 65 27.53 -12.58 -30.25
N LYS A 66 28.17 -12.50 -31.42
CA LYS A 66 27.85 -11.54 -32.51
C LYS A 66 27.78 -10.10 -31.99
N LEU A 67 28.77 -9.73 -31.18
CA LEU A 67 28.85 -8.37 -30.62
C LEU A 67 29.35 -7.39 -31.69
N PRO A 68 29.05 -6.09 -31.56
CA PRO A 68 29.61 -5.06 -32.45
C PRO A 68 31.12 -5.09 -32.51
N GLU A 69 31.70 -4.62 -33.60
CA GLU A 69 33.15 -4.47 -33.70
C GLU A 69 33.64 -3.46 -32.66
N PRO A 70 34.75 -3.75 -31.96
CA PRO A 70 35.31 -2.80 -30.99
C PRO A 70 35.89 -1.58 -31.72
N GLU A 71 35.90 -0.43 -31.05
CA GLU A 71 36.54 0.80 -31.54
C GLU A 71 38.01 0.58 -31.94
N LYS A 72 38.72 -0.25 -31.16
CA LYS A 72 40.09 -0.67 -31.46
C LYS A 72 40.15 -2.15 -31.82
N PRO A 73 40.83 -2.52 -32.92
CA PRO A 73 41.05 -3.91 -33.30
C PRO A 73 41.58 -4.80 -32.17
N PHE A 74 41.36 -6.12 -32.26
CA PHE A 74 41.76 -7.05 -31.19
C PHE A 74 43.28 -7.25 -31.08
N ASP A 75 44.01 -6.99 -32.15
CA ASP A 75 45.49 -6.99 -32.22
C ASP A 75 46.11 -5.67 -31.73
N ASP A 76 45.32 -4.60 -31.57
CA ASP A 76 45.77 -3.39 -30.89
C ASP A 76 45.87 -3.65 -29.38
N LEU A 77 47.10 -3.81 -28.89
CA LEU A 77 47.39 -4.06 -27.48
C LEU A 77 47.47 -2.79 -26.63
N THR A 78 47.37 -1.58 -27.21
CA THR A 78 47.35 -0.32 -26.45
C THR A 78 46.14 -0.21 -25.53
N VAL A 79 45.07 -0.96 -25.81
CA VAL A 79 43.91 -1.05 -24.90
C VAL A 79 44.25 -1.65 -23.53
N LEU A 80 45.40 -2.33 -23.42
CA LEU A 80 45.87 -2.93 -22.17
C LEU A 80 46.62 -1.94 -21.29
N ASP A 81 46.90 -0.73 -21.76
CA ASP A 81 47.56 0.32 -20.98
C ASP A 81 46.65 0.95 -19.94
N GLN A 82 45.35 0.67 -20.02
CA GLN A 82 44.35 1.07 -19.05
C GLN A 82 43.48 -0.11 -18.63
N ASN A 83 43.05 -0.09 -17.37
CA ASN A 83 42.15 -1.10 -16.83
C ASN A 83 40.74 -0.89 -17.39
N ARG A 84 40.29 -1.83 -18.21
CA ARG A 84 38.93 -1.85 -18.76
C ARG A 84 37.99 -2.66 -17.88
N ARG A 85 36.70 -2.42 -18.07
CA ARG A 85 35.59 -3.20 -17.50
C ARG A 85 34.71 -3.76 -18.62
N THR A 86 33.89 -4.75 -18.29
CA THR A 86 32.85 -5.21 -19.20
C THR A 86 31.81 -4.10 -19.44
N GLN A 87 31.29 -4.07 -20.67
CA GLN A 87 30.32 -3.08 -21.14
C GLN A 87 29.16 -3.78 -21.85
N ALA A 88 28.17 -3.01 -22.30
CA ALA A 88 26.94 -3.55 -22.88
C ALA A 88 27.21 -4.42 -24.12
N ASP A 89 28.26 -4.09 -24.87
CA ASP A 89 28.78 -4.70 -26.09
C ASP A 89 30.11 -5.45 -25.89
N VAL A 90 30.65 -5.48 -24.67
CA VAL A 90 31.94 -6.12 -24.34
C VAL A 90 31.79 -7.05 -23.12
N TYR A 91 31.62 -8.34 -23.38
CA TYR A 91 31.31 -9.33 -22.34
C TYR A 91 32.53 -9.84 -21.55
N THR A 92 33.73 -9.57 -22.06
CA THR A 92 34.99 -9.92 -21.40
C THR A 92 36.09 -8.97 -21.85
N VAL A 93 37.04 -8.69 -20.95
CA VAL A 93 38.22 -7.87 -21.21
C VAL A 93 39.44 -8.55 -20.61
N VAL A 94 40.60 -8.36 -21.22
CA VAL A 94 41.91 -8.66 -20.66
C VAL A 94 42.53 -7.34 -20.21
N ASN A 95 43.08 -7.32 -19.01
CA ASN A 95 43.81 -6.18 -18.46
C ASN A 95 45.23 -6.61 -18.08
N LYS A 96 46.18 -5.69 -18.23
CA LYS A 96 47.58 -5.84 -17.84
C LYS A 96 47.79 -5.23 -16.47
N PHE A 97 48.42 -5.96 -15.57
CA PHE A 97 48.77 -5.48 -14.24
C PHE A 97 50.28 -5.57 -14.05
N GLN A 98 50.87 -4.50 -13.53
CA GLN A 98 52.27 -4.46 -13.11
C GLN A 98 52.29 -4.60 -11.59
N ALA A 99 52.52 -5.81 -11.08
CA ALA A 99 52.77 -6.02 -9.65
C ALA A 99 54.19 -6.55 -9.44
N LYS A 100 54.37 -7.74 -8.82
CA LYS A 100 55.70 -8.37 -8.72
C LYS A 100 56.23 -8.71 -10.11
N GLU A 101 55.36 -9.27 -10.95
CA GLU A 101 55.62 -9.51 -12.37
C GLU A 101 54.46 -8.97 -13.21
N GLN A 102 54.74 -8.71 -14.50
CA GLN A 102 53.70 -8.36 -15.44
C GLN A 102 52.78 -9.56 -15.66
N VAL A 103 51.49 -9.38 -15.37
CA VAL A 103 50.49 -10.42 -15.58
C VAL A 103 49.28 -9.89 -16.32
N PHE A 104 48.58 -10.79 -17.00
CA PHE A 104 47.39 -10.48 -17.76
C PHE A 104 46.20 -11.24 -17.19
N VAL A 105 45.16 -10.52 -16.80
CA VAL A 105 43.97 -11.11 -16.19
C VAL A 105 42.76 -10.89 -17.08
N LYS A 106 42.07 -11.98 -17.40
CA LYS A 106 40.78 -11.94 -18.10
C LYS A 106 39.64 -11.71 -17.09
N LYS A 107 38.89 -10.63 -17.27
CA LYS A 107 37.69 -10.28 -16.51
C LYS A 107 36.41 -10.59 -17.31
N GLN A 108 35.45 -11.24 -16.66
CA GLN A 108 34.11 -11.58 -17.17
C GLN A 108 33.19 -11.95 -16.01
N CYS A 109 31.95 -12.36 -16.31
CA CYS A 109 31.05 -12.92 -15.29
C CYS A 109 31.65 -14.17 -14.65
N ASN A 110 31.70 -14.21 -13.32
CA ASN A 110 32.20 -15.37 -12.58
C ASN A 110 31.20 -16.53 -12.49
N HIS A 111 29.96 -16.33 -12.95
CA HIS A 111 28.90 -17.34 -12.91
C HIS A 111 28.78 -18.00 -11.52
N CYS A 112 28.56 -17.17 -10.49
CA CYS A 112 28.53 -17.58 -9.08
C CYS A 112 27.64 -18.81 -8.86
N LEU A 113 27.96 -19.63 -7.86
CA LEU A 113 27.14 -20.78 -7.49
C LEU A 113 25.76 -20.32 -7.00
N GLU A 114 25.75 -19.32 -6.12
CA GLU A 114 24.55 -18.62 -5.66
C GLU A 114 24.55 -17.17 -6.17
N PRO A 115 24.09 -16.92 -7.41
CA PRO A 115 24.28 -15.62 -8.06
C PRO A 115 23.40 -14.51 -7.48
N ALA A 116 24.07 -13.48 -6.94
CA ALA A 116 23.44 -12.26 -6.45
C ALA A 116 22.54 -11.58 -7.49
N CYS A 117 22.97 -11.55 -8.76
CA CYS A 117 22.19 -10.97 -9.85
C CYS A 117 20.88 -11.71 -10.13
N ALA A 118 20.82 -13.04 -9.91
CA ALA A 118 19.59 -13.80 -10.01
C ALA A 118 18.70 -13.60 -8.78
N SER A 119 19.30 -13.59 -7.59
CA SER A 119 18.56 -13.33 -6.34
C SER A 119 17.91 -11.95 -6.30
N ALA A 120 18.60 -10.92 -6.82
CA ALA A 120 18.07 -9.56 -6.85
C ALA A 120 17.02 -9.34 -7.97
N CYS A 121 16.88 -10.27 -8.90
CA CYS A 121 15.99 -10.14 -10.04
C CYS A 121 14.59 -10.67 -9.71
N PHE A 122 13.69 -9.78 -9.29
CA PHE A 122 12.32 -10.15 -8.90
C PHE A 122 11.48 -10.75 -10.05
N VAL A 123 11.79 -10.42 -11.30
CA VAL A 123 11.16 -10.99 -12.51
C VAL A 123 11.83 -12.29 -12.99
N LYS A 124 12.88 -12.76 -12.32
CA LYS A 124 13.63 -13.99 -12.66
C LYS A 124 14.20 -14.01 -14.08
N ALA A 125 14.56 -12.84 -14.64
CA ALA A 125 15.27 -12.74 -15.91
C ALA A 125 16.67 -13.36 -15.86
N PHE A 126 17.27 -13.55 -14.68
CA PHE A 126 18.51 -14.30 -14.52
C PHE A 126 18.25 -15.64 -13.82
N LYS A 127 18.88 -16.70 -14.33
CA LYS A 127 18.75 -18.06 -13.77
C LYS A 127 20.10 -18.78 -13.75
N LYS A 128 20.42 -19.43 -12.62
CA LYS A 128 21.51 -20.42 -12.55
C LYS A 128 21.03 -21.74 -13.15
N THR A 129 21.73 -22.25 -14.16
CA THR A 129 21.43 -23.56 -14.76
C THR A 129 22.21 -24.66 -14.06
N ALA A 130 21.70 -25.90 -14.15
CA ALA A 130 22.36 -27.09 -13.62
C ALA A 130 23.75 -27.33 -14.25
N ALA A 131 23.89 -26.96 -15.52
CA ALA A 131 25.15 -27.05 -16.25
C ALA A 131 26.23 -26.08 -15.74
N GLY A 132 25.89 -25.06 -14.94
CA GLY A 132 26.83 -24.08 -14.39
C GLY A 132 26.62 -22.62 -14.83
N PRO A 133 26.26 -22.33 -16.09
CA PRO A 133 26.01 -20.95 -16.52
C PRO A 133 24.92 -20.22 -15.71
N VAL A 134 25.05 -18.90 -15.69
CA VAL A 134 24.00 -17.98 -15.19
C VAL A 134 23.49 -17.27 -16.43
N VAL A 135 22.33 -17.71 -16.91
CA VAL A 135 21.74 -17.25 -18.17
C VAL A 135 20.82 -16.06 -17.93
N TYR A 136 20.55 -15.32 -19.00
CA TYR A 136 19.72 -14.13 -19.01
C TYR A 136 18.62 -14.27 -20.06
N ASP A 137 17.38 -14.02 -19.67
CA ASP A 137 16.22 -13.96 -20.54
C ASP A 137 15.75 -12.50 -20.64
N ALA A 138 15.91 -11.93 -21.84
CA ALA A 138 15.56 -10.55 -22.09
C ALA A 138 14.03 -10.32 -22.09
N SER A 139 13.20 -11.33 -22.36
CA SER A 139 11.74 -11.13 -22.44
C SER A 139 11.10 -10.90 -21.07
N LEU A 140 11.76 -11.30 -20.00
CA LEU A 140 11.32 -11.08 -18.63
C LEU A 140 11.88 -9.77 -18.04
N CYS A 141 12.90 -9.19 -18.66
CA CYS A 141 13.66 -8.10 -18.08
C CYS A 141 12.91 -6.77 -18.15
N VAL A 142 12.70 -6.15 -16.99
CA VAL A 142 12.08 -4.82 -16.86
C VAL A 142 13.09 -3.67 -16.77
N GLY A 143 14.39 -3.95 -16.93
CA GLY A 143 15.42 -2.92 -16.98
C GLY A 143 15.68 -2.18 -15.66
N CYS A 144 15.31 -2.75 -14.50
CA CYS A 144 15.49 -2.10 -13.19
C CYS A 144 16.95 -1.96 -12.72
N ARG A 145 17.90 -2.65 -13.37
CA ARG A 145 19.36 -2.61 -13.09
C ARG A 145 19.81 -3.02 -11.70
N TYR A 146 18.94 -3.57 -10.85
CA TYR A 146 19.33 -4.09 -9.53
C TYR A 146 20.42 -5.16 -9.60
N CYS A 147 20.43 -5.95 -10.67
CA CYS A 147 21.48 -6.92 -10.94
C CYS A 147 22.89 -6.31 -11.07
N MET A 148 23.01 -5.06 -11.55
CA MET A 148 24.29 -4.35 -11.64
C MET A 148 24.82 -3.99 -10.26
N VAL A 149 23.94 -3.47 -9.39
CA VAL A 149 24.26 -3.11 -8.00
C VAL A 149 24.54 -4.33 -7.15
N ALA A 150 23.77 -5.40 -7.34
CA ALA A 150 23.90 -6.63 -6.55
C ALA A 150 25.15 -7.44 -6.90
N CYS A 151 25.78 -7.24 -8.05
CA CYS A 151 26.92 -8.06 -8.47
C CYS A 151 28.18 -7.63 -7.70
N PRO A 152 28.76 -8.51 -6.85
CA PRO A 152 29.98 -8.16 -6.09
C PRO A 152 31.21 -7.93 -6.97
N PHE A 153 31.15 -8.38 -8.22
CA PHE A 153 32.21 -8.27 -9.23
C PHE A 153 31.92 -7.20 -10.29
N GLU A 154 30.82 -6.44 -10.17
CA GLU A 154 30.48 -5.30 -11.04
C GLU A 154 30.38 -5.61 -12.54
N VAL A 155 30.00 -6.84 -12.88
CA VAL A 155 30.04 -7.35 -14.26
C VAL A 155 28.85 -6.92 -15.14
N PRO A 156 27.58 -7.04 -14.70
CA PRO A 156 26.45 -6.75 -15.57
C PRO A 156 26.51 -5.32 -16.10
N ALA A 157 26.33 -5.17 -17.40
CA ALA A 157 26.26 -3.88 -18.10
C ALA A 157 24.85 -3.68 -18.68
N TYR A 158 24.51 -2.44 -19.02
CA TYR A 158 23.18 -2.08 -19.52
C TYR A 158 23.30 -1.29 -20.83
N GLU A 159 22.45 -1.61 -21.80
CA GLU A 159 22.35 -0.90 -23.08
C GLU A 159 21.59 0.43 -22.89
N TYR A 160 22.33 1.54 -22.74
CA TYR A 160 21.74 2.88 -22.53
C TYR A 160 21.29 3.55 -23.83
N ASP A 161 21.86 3.13 -24.95
CA ASP A 161 21.61 3.62 -26.31
C ASP A 161 20.32 3.08 -26.92
N LYS A 162 19.75 2.00 -26.36
CA LYS A 162 18.51 1.38 -26.84
C LYS A 162 17.30 1.87 -26.05
N VAL A 163 16.50 2.73 -26.66
CA VAL A 163 15.33 3.34 -26.01
C VAL A 163 14.19 2.34 -25.78
N LEU A 164 13.90 1.50 -26.77
CA LEU A 164 12.68 0.67 -26.76
C LEU A 164 12.88 -0.69 -26.10
N THR A 165 14.05 -1.31 -26.27
CA THR A 165 14.33 -2.68 -25.80
C THR A 165 15.72 -2.81 -25.20
N PRO A 166 16.07 -2.01 -24.17
CA PRO A 166 17.37 -2.08 -23.54
C PRO A 166 17.55 -3.40 -22.79
N LYS A 167 18.72 -4.01 -22.93
CA LYS A 167 19.06 -5.26 -22.25
C LYS A 167 20.14 -5.04 -21.21
N VAL A 168 20.12 -5.92 -20.20
CA VAL A 168 21.29 -6.14 -19.35
C VAL A 168 22.13 -7.21 -20.01
N THR A 169 23.42 -6.98 -20.16
CA THR A 169 24.32 -7.91 -20.83
C THR A 169 25.51 -8.25 -19.96
N LYS A 170 26.09 -9.43 -20.21
CA LYS A 170 27.28 -9.99 -19.55
C LYS A 170 27.67 -11.27 -20.25
N CYS A 171 28.84 -11.81 -19.90
CA CYS A 171 29.22 -13.17 -20.27
C CYS A 171 28.10 -14.20 -19.98
N THR A 172 27.84 -15.04 -20.98
CA THR A 172 26.82 -16.10 -21.00
C THR A 172 27.40 -17.48 -20.68
N MET A 173 28.70 -17.56 -20.37
CA MET A 173 29.49 -18.80 -20.32
C MET A 173 29.37 -19.65 -21.59
N CYS A 174 29.00 -19.02 -22.72
CA CYS A 174 28.69 -19.71 -23.96
C CYS A 174 27.63 -20.81 -23.80
N ALA A 175 26.62 -20.62 -22.95
CA ALA A 175 25.59 -21.63 -22.67
C ALA A 175 25.01 -22.32 -23.92
N PRO A 176 24.67 -21.61 -25.02
CA PRO A 176 24.20 -22.26 -26.26
C PRO A 176 25.23 -23.23 -26.87
N ARG A 177 26.53 -22.89 -26.83
CA ARG A 177 27.59 -23.78 -27.31
C ARG A 177 27.75 -25.01 -26.43
N LEU A 178 27.61 -24.84 -25.10
CA LEU A 178 27.71 -25.95 -24.16
C LEU A 178 26.59 -26.97 -24.38
N GLU A 179 25.38 -26.52 -24.73
CA GLU A 179 24.25 -27.39 -25.11
C GLU A 179 24.55 -28.21 -26.37
N GLU A 180 25.36 -27.67 -27.29
CA GLU A 180 25.87 -28.38 -28.47
C GLU A 180 27.13 -29.23 -28.20
N GLY A 181 27.58 -29.34 -26.95
CA GLY A 181 28.80 -30.07 -26.58
C GLY A 181 30.11 -29.38 -27.00
N LYS A 182 30.05 -28.10 -27.41
CA LYS A 182 31.22 -27.30 -27.80
C LYS A 182 31.81 -26.56 -26.61
N LEU A 183 33.10 -26.26 -26.68
CA LEU A 183 33.77 -25.43 -25.66
C LEU A 183 33.32 -23.96 -25.73
N PRO A 184 33.42 -23.21 -24.63
CA PRO A 184 33.31 -21.75 -24.67
C PRO A 184 34.35 -21.18 -25.65
N GLY A 185 33.93 -20.26 -26.52
CA GLY A 185 34.83 -19.76 -27.58
C GLY A 185 36.12 -19.13 -27.07
N CYS A 186 36.07 -18.47 -25.92
CA CYS A 186 37.28 -17.90 -25.29
C CYS A 186 38.27 -18.96 -24.79
N VAL A 187 37.78 -20.13 -24.38
CA VAL A 187 38.62 -21.28 -23.94
C VAL A 187 39.26 -21.92 -25.18
N GLU A 188 38.44 -22.23 -26.18
CA GLU A 188 38.89 -22.82 -27.45
C GLU A 188 39.95 -21.96 -28.18
N ALA A 189 39.83 -20.64 -28.09
CA ALA A 189 40.75 -19.72 -28.75
C ALA A 189 42.04 -19.42 -27.97
N CYS A 190 42.23 -19.95 -26.76
CA CYS A 190 43.38 -19.60 -25.92
C CYS A 190 44.66 -20.35 -26.38
N PRO A 191 45.67 -19.66 -26.97
CA PRO A 191 46.83 -20.33 -27.54
C PRO A 191 47.82 -20.86 -26.49
N ARG A 192 47.66 -20.45 -25.22
CA ARG A 192 48.52 -20.85 -24.10
C ARG A 192 47.85 -21.81 -23.15
N GLU A 193 46.62 -22.23 -23.45
CA GLU A 193 45.80 -23.06 -22.56
C GLU A 193 45.72 -22.49 -21.14
N ALA A 194 45.80 -21.15 -21.04
CA ALA A 194 45.63 -20.41 -19.80
C ALA A 194 44.17 -20.46 -19.30
N LEU A 195 43.26 -21.01 -20.11
CA LEU A 195 41.86 -21.22 -19.81
C LEU A 195 41.55 -22.70 -20.02
N ILE A 196 40.98 -23.36 -19.02
CA ILE A 196 40.59 -24.78 -19.07
C ILE A 196 39.13 -24.90 -18.66
N PHE A 197 38.33 -25.58 -19.47
CA PHE A 197 36.91 -25.84 -19.19
C PHE A 197 36.72 -27.28 -18.73
N GLY A 198 35.78 -27.49 -17.81
CA GLY A 198 35.43 -28.83 -17.31
C GLY A 198 34.49 -28.76 -16.12
N GLN A 199 34.28 -29.89 -15.42
CA GLN A 199 33.54 -29.87 -14.16
C GLN A 199 34.29 -29.07 -13.10
N ARG A 200 33.57 -28.18 -12.39
CA ARG A 200 34.17 -27.27 -11.40
C ARG A 200 35.00 -27.99 -10.35
N ASP A 201 34.51 -29.09 -9.79
CA ASP A 201 35.20 -29.82 -8.73
C ASP A 201 36.50 -30.48 -9.24
N ALA A 202 36.51 -30.93 -10.50
CA ALA A 202 37.72 -31.42 -11.14
C ALA A 202 38.74 -30.29 -11.38
N LEU A 203 38.26 -29.10 -11.77
CA LEU A 203 39.11 -27.92 -11.95
C LEU A 203 39.74 -27.45 -10.63
N ILE A 204 39.03 -27.53 -9.50
CA ILE A 204 39.61 -27.25 -8.17
C ILE A 204 40.73 -28.24 -7.85
N LYS A 205 40.52 -29.54 -8.10
CA LYS A 205 41.57 -30.56 -7.90
C LYS A 205 42.80 -30.29 -8.78
N ILE A 206 42.58 -29.92 -10.05
CA ILE A 206 43.67 -29.52 -10.96
C ILE A 206 44.40 -28.29 -10.41
N ALA A 207 43.67 -27.28 -9.95
CA ALA A 207 44.24 -26.05 -9.42
C ALA A 207 45.10 -26.31 -8.17
N ARG A 208 44.57 -27.06 -7.19
CA ARG A 208 45.30 -27.45 -5.98
C ARG A 208 46.50 -28.34 -6.28
N SER A 209 46.39 -29.25 -7.25
CA SER A 209 47.52 -30.06 -7.72
C SER A 209 48.63 -29.21 -8.32
N ARG A 210 48.30 -28.17 -9.13
CA ARG A 210 49.29 -27.23 -9.68
C ARG A 210 50.00 -26.44 -8.58
N ILE A 211 49.25 -25.91 -7.62
CA ILE A 211 49.80 -25.20 -6.45
C ILE A 211 50.78 -26.12 -5.71
N HIS A 212 50.36 -27.34 -5.38
CA HIS A 212 51.22 -28.28 -4.63
C HIS A 212 52.47 -28.70 -5.40
N LYS A 213 52.37 -28.89 -6.73
CA LYS A 213 53.50 -29.29 -7.57
C LYS A 213 54.50 -28.17 -7.82
N TYR A 214 54.04 -26.91 -7.83
CA TYR A 214 54.85 -25.73 -8.12
C TYR A 214 54.60 -24.62 -7.09
N PRO A 215 54.94 -24.84 -5.80
CA PRO A 215 54.61 -23.90 -4.72
C PRO A 215 55.32 -22.54 -4.88
N ASP A 216 56.49 -22.51 -5.53
CA ASP A 216 57.20 -21.24 -5.80
C ASP A 216 56.55 -20.40 -6.90
N LYS A 217 55.68 -21.01 -7.72
CA LYS A 217 55.02 -20.36 -8.85
C LYS A 217 53.63 -19.82 -8.50
N TYR A 218 52.95 -20.41 -7.52
CA TYR A 218 51.57 -20.11 -7.19
C TYR A 218 51.41 -19.73 -5.73
N ILE A 219 50.54 -18.77 -5.44
CA ILE A 219 50.05 -18.59 -4.07
C ILE A 219 49.09 -19.74 -3.72
N ASP A 220 49.04 -20.16 -2.45
CA ASP A 220 48.14 -21.21 -1.98
C ASP A 220 46.69 -20.73 -1.81
N HIS A 221 46.11 -20.27 -2.92
CA HIS A 221 44.74 -19.77 -2.98
C HIS A 221 44.16 -19.98 -4.38
N VAL A 222 43.05 -20.72 -4.46
CA VAL A 222 42.24 -20.84 -5.68
C VAL A 222 41.10 -19.84 -5.59
N TYR A 223 41.27 -18.67 -6.19
CA TYR A 223 40.22 -17.66 -6.20
C TYR A 223 39.00 -18.15 -6.98
N GLY A 224 37.82 -17.92 -6.43
CA GLY A 224 36.54 -18.43 -6.88
C GLY A 224 36.14 -19.77 -6.24
N GLU A 225 37.01 -20.39 -5.45
CA GLU A 225 36.66 -21.60 -4.71
C GLU A 225 35.60 -21.29 -3.65
N HIS A 226 35.78 -20.17 -2.93
CA HIS A 226 34.94 -19.79 -1.80
C HIS A 226 34.39 -18.36 -1.86
N GLU A 227 35.00 -17.48 -2.66
CA GLU A 227 34.64 -16.06 -2.76
C GLU A 227 33.15 -15.91 -3.11
N MET A 228 32.42 -15.16 -2.28
CA MET A 228 30.98 -14.95 -2.41
C MET A 228 30.14 -16.25 -2.49
N GLY A 229 30.53 -17.28 -1.73
CA GLY A 229 29.87 -18.59 -1.74
C GLY A 229 30.29 -19.48 -2.91
N GLY A 230 31.37 -19.11 -3.61
CA GLY A 230 31.96 -19.87 -4.71
C GLY A 230 31.46 -19.46 -6.09
N THR A 231 32.34 -19.58 -7.08
CA THR A 231 32.11 -19.20 -8.47
C THR A 231 32.46 -20.31 -9.46
N SER A 232 31.89 -20.26 -10.66
CA SER A 232 32.23 -21.24 -11.71
C SER A 232 33.51 -20.87 -12.46
N TRP A 233 33.92 -19.60 -12.41
CA TRP A 233 35.27 -19.20 -12.80
C TRP A 233 36.22 -19.31 -11.62
N LEU A 234 37.34 -19.97 -11.83
CA LEU A 234 38.40 -20.20 -10.86
C LEU A 234 39.69 -19.60 -11.38
N TYR A 235 40.58 -19.18 -10.51
CA TYR A 235 41.83 -18.53 -10.91
C TYR A 235 43.02 -19.05 -10.11
N LEU A 236 44.16 -19.16 -10.79
CA LEU A 236 45.48 -19.33 -10.19
C LEU A 236 46.30 -18.07 -10.44
N SER A 237 47.14 -17.71 -9.47
CA SER A 237 48.05 -16.57 -9.56
C SER A 237 49.37 -16.88 -8.87
N GLY A 238 50.45 -16.26 -9.33
CA GLY A 238 51.76 -16.27 -8.66
C GLY A 238 51.97 -15.11 -7.68
N GLN A 239 50.97 -14.24 -7.55
CA GLN A 239 50.98 -13.06 -6.68
C GLN A 239 49.56 -12.76 -6.16
N SER A 240 49.42 -11.90 -5.15
CA SER A 240 48.12 -11.56 -4.55
C SER A 240 47.08 -11.14 -5.59
N PHE A 241 45.84 -11.59 -5.43
CA PHE A 241 44.72 -11.27 -6.31
C PHE A 241 44.38 -9.76 -6.27
N GLU A 242 44.57 -9.10 -5.13
CA GLU A 242 44.38 -7.64 -5.01
C GLU A 242 45.28 -6.87 -5.99
N THR A 243 46.56 -7.23 -6.05
CA THR A 243 47.55 -6.57 -6.92
C THR A 243 47.27 -6.74 -8.42
N ILE A 244 46.44 -7.72 -8.79
CA ILE A 244 46.04 -8.00 -10.17
C ILE A 244 44.58 -7.60 -10.42
N GLY A 245 44.07 -6.68 -9.60
CA GLY A 245 42.78 -6.05 -9.74
C GLY A 245 41.60 -7.00 -9.50
N MET A 246 41.77 -8.01 -8.66
CA MET A 246 40.72 -8.91 -8.18
C MET A 246 40.44 -8.62 -6.70
N ARG A 247 39.23 -8.93 -6.23
CA ARG A 247 38.76 -8.50 -4.90
C ARG A 247 38.93 -9.59 -3.86
N GLU A 248 39.78 -9.37 -2.86
CA GLU A 248 39.97 -10.32 -1.74
C GLU A 248 39.07 -10.01 -0.53
N ASP A 249 38.33 -8.89 -0.54
CA ASP A 249 37.49 -8.40 0.55
C ASP A 249 36.06 -8.99 0.59
N LEU A 250 35.76 -9.96 -0.29
CA LEU A 250 34.41 -10.47 -0.53
C LEU A 250 33.89 -11.47 0.52
N GLY A 251 34.78 -12.10 1.28
CA GLY A 251 34.43 -13.18 2.20
C GLY A 251 33.85 -14.43 1.49
N THR A 252 33.36 -15.39 2.28
CA THR A 252 32.96 -16.72 1.78
C THR A 252 31.46 -16.97 1.76
N LYS A 253 30.66 -16.07 2.35
CA LYS A 253 29.19 -16.17 2.32
C LYS A 253 28.66 -15.63 1.00
N SER A 254 27.62 -16.25 0.47
CA SER A 254 26.99 -15.73 -0.74
C SER A 254 26.21 -14.45 -0.42
N ALA A 255 26.10 -13.54 -1.41
CA ALA A 255 25.30 -12.33 -1.24
C ALA A 255 23.82 -12.63 -0.91
N PRO A 256 23.18 -13.65 -1.52
CA PRO A 256 21.82 -14.03 -1.12
C PRO A 256 21.72 -14.52 0.33
N GLU A 257 22.73 -15.24 0.83
CA GLU A 257 22.77 -15.69 2.23
C GLU A 257 22.71 -14.50 3.20
N LEU A 258 23.45 -13.42 2.90
CA LEU A 258 23.48 -12.19 3.72
C LEU A 258 22.13 -11.47 3.83
N THR A 259 21.23 -11.67 2.87
CA THR A 259 19.93 -10.96 2.79
C THR A 259 18.73 -11.85 3.08
N SER A 260 18.91 -13.17 3.06
CA SER A 260 17.86 -14.19 3.23
C SER A 260 17.07 -14.05 4.54
N GLY A 261 17.74 -13.72 5.65
CA GLY A 261 17.11 -13.56 6.96
C GLY A 261 16.06 -12.44 6.99
N PRO A 262 16.46 -11.17 6.81
CA PRO A 262 15.52 -10.05 6.78
C PRO A 262 14.40 -10.20 5.73
N LEU A 263 14.74 -10.72 4.54
CA LEU A 263 13.75 -10.89 3.46
C LEU A 263 12.70 -11.96 3.77
N SER A 264 13.01 -12.96 4.59
CA SER A 264 12.03 -13.99 5.00
C SER A 264 10.86 -13.43 5.82
N ALA A 265 11.03 -12.26 6.46
CA ALA A 265 9.96 -11.60 7.21
C ALA A 265 8.97 -10.84 6.30
N VAL A 266 9.36 -10.49 5.07
CA VAL A 266 8.55 -9.65 4.18
C VAL A 266 7.20 -10.29 3.83
N PRO A 267 7.11 -11.58 3.43
CA PRO A 267 5.81 -12.21 3.16
C PRO A 267 4.88 -12.23 4.38
N ILE A 268 5.43 -12.37 5.58
CA ILE A 268 4.65 -12.35 6.83
C ILE A 268 4.05 -10.96 7.03
N VAL A 269 4.86 -9.91 6.88
CA VAL A 269 4.39 -8.53 7.01
C VAL A 269 3.32 -8.22 5.97
N VAL A 270 3.58 -8.54 4.69
CA VAL A 270 2.66 -8.27 3.59
C VAL A 270 1.37 -9.08 3.70
N GLY A 271 1.42 -10.31 4.22
CA GLY A 271 0.22 -11.14 4.41
C GLY A 271 -0.60 -10.77 5.65
N LEU A 272 0.06 -10.48 6.77
CA LEU A 272 -0.60 -10.29 8.06
C LEU A 272 -1.18 -8.89 8.24
N TRP A 273 -0.48 -7.85 7.78
CA TRP A 273 -0.93 -6.47 7.99
C TRP A 273 -2.25 -6.13 7.29
N PRO A 274 -2.49 -6.51 6.02
CA PRO A 274 -3.79 -6.26 5.38
C PRO A 274 -4.92 -6.96 6.13
N VAL A 275 -4.74 -8.22 6.54
CA VAL A 275 -5.75 -8.96 7.30
C VAL A 275 -6.06 -8.26 8.63
N LEU A 276 -5.03 -7.85 9.36
CA LEU A 276 -5.17 -7.12 10.61
C LEU A 276 -5.91 -5.80 10.40
N LEU A 277 -5.48 -4.99 9.44
CA LEU A 277 -6.05 -3.65 9.17
C LEU A 277 -7.49 -3.76 8.67
N THR A 278 -7.81 -4.73 7.80
CA THR A 278 -9.18 -5.00 7.37
C THR A 278 -10.06 -5.46 8.53
N GLY A 279 -9.54 -6.30 9.43
CA GLY A 279 -10.25 -6.70 10.65
C GLY A 279 -10.56 -5.53 11.57
N VAL A 280 -9.57 -4.67 11.85
CA VAL A 280 -9.75 -3.44 12.64
C VAL A 280 -10.76 -2.50 11.97
N TYR A 281 -10.66 -2.32 10.65
CA TYR A 281 -11.60 -1.50 9.90
C TYR A 281 -13.03 -2.03 9.99
N ALA A 282 -13.24 -3.34 9.83
CA ALA A 282 -14.55 -3.97 9.94
C ALA A 282 -15.15 -3.82 11.34
N ILE A 283 -14.34 -3.96 12.39
CA ILE A 283 -14.78 -3.73 13.78
C ILE A 283 -15.17 -2.27 13.98
N SER A 284 -14.36 -1.32 13.50
CA SER A 284 -14.67 0.12 13.60
C SER A 284 -16.00 0.44 12.92
N LYS A 285 -16.19 -0.01 11.67
CA LYS A 285 -17.43 0.18 10.91
C LYS A 285 -18.65 -0.41 11.61
N ARG A 286 -18.49 -1.58 12.23
CA ARG A 286 -19.57 -2.21 13.01
C ARG A 286 -19.92 -1.38 14.24
N LYS A 287 -18.93 -0.85 14.95
CA LYS A 287 -19.18 0.03 16.11
C LYS A 287 -19.86 1.33 15.71
N ASP A 288 -19.46 1.94 14.60
CA ASP A 288 -20.10 3.15 14.08
C ASP A 288 -21.57 2.88 13.69
N LYS A 289 -21.85 1.71 13.11
CA LYS A 289 -23.23 1.30 12.77
C LYS A 289 -24.09 1.14 14.03
N ILE A 290 -23.59 0.43 15.04
CA ILE A 290 -24.30 0.22 16.32
C ILE A 290 -24.54 1.57 17.01
N ALA A 291 -23.54 2.45 17.07
CA ALA A 291 -23.68 3.76 17.68
C ALA A 291 -24.73 4.63 16.96
N LYS A 292 -24.84 4.51 15.63
CA LYS A 292 -25.86 5.21 14.86
C LYS A 292 -27.27 4.65 15.10
N GLU A 293 -27.41 3.32 15.17
CA GLU A 293 -28.67 2.66 15.53
C GLU A 293 -29.13 3.08 16.95
N GLU A 294 -28.22 3.09 17.93
CA GLU A 294 -28.51 3.57 19.29
C GLU A 294 -28.93 5.05 19.32
N GLN A 295 -28.32 5.91 18.49
CA GLN A 295 -28.72 7.32 18.36
C GLN A 295 -30.10 7.47 17.72
N ASP A 296 -30.39 6.71 16.67
CA ASP A 296 -31.69 6.74 15.98
C ASP A 296 -32.80 6.24 16.91
N ASP A 297 -32.55 5.18 17.69
CA ASP A 297 -33.46 4.66 18.71
C ASP A 297 -33.70 5.69 19.83
N ALA A 298 -32.65 6.34 20.32
CA ALA A 298 -32.77 7.40 21.33
C ALA A 298 -33.56 8.61 20.81
N LEU A 299 -33.36 8.98 19.53
CA LEU A 299 -34.10 10.07 18.89
C LEU A 299 -35.59 9.70 18.71
N GLN A 300 -35.90 8.45 18.35
CA GLN A 300 -37.27 7.96 18.26
C GLN A 300 -37.96 7.97 19.62
N ALA A 301 -37.31 7.46 20.66
CA ALA A 301 -37.85 7.48 22.02
C ALA A 301 -38.12 8.91 22.50
N ALA A 302 -37.19 9.84 22.26
CA ALA A 302 -37.37 11.26 22.59
C ALA A 302 -38.53 11.91 21.80
N ARG A 303 -38.72 11.54 20.53
CA ARG A 303 -39.85 12.02 19.71
C ARG A 303 -41.19 11.50 20.23
N VAL A 304 -41.27 10.23 20.61
CA VAL A 304 -42.50 9.64 21.18
C VAL A 304 -42.87 10.37 22.47
N GLN A 305 -41.92 10.56 23.39
CA GLN A 305 -42.15 11.31 24.63
C GLN A 305 -42.58 12.75 24.36
N ALA A 306 -41.89 13.46 23.46
CA ALA A 306 -42.25 14.83 23.10
C ALA A 306 -43.66 14.94 22.49
N ASN A 307 -44.05 13.97 21.66
CA ASN A 307 -45.40 13.91 21.08
C ASN A 307 -46.47 13.60 22.14
N GLU A 308 -46.19 12.69 23.08
CA GLU A 308 -47.10 12.41 24.20
C GLU A 308 -47.28 13.63 25.10
N GLU A 309 -46.20 14.30 25.49
CA GLU A 309 -46.26 15.55 26.28
C GLU A 309 -47.00 16.66 25.54
N MET A 310 -46.75 16.80 24.22
CA MET A 310 -47.46 17.75 23.38
C MET A 310 -48.96 17.45 23.33
N ASN A 311 -49.34 16.19 23.12
CA ASN A 311 -50.74 15.77 23.08
C ASN A 311 -51.43 15.99 24.43
N GLN A 312 -50.77 15.70 25.55
CA GLN A 312 -51.29 16.02 26.89
C GLN A 312 -51.50 17.52 27.07
N LYS A 313 -50.53 18.36 26.68
CA LYS A 313 -50.70 19.82 26.72
C LYS A 313 -51.85 20.31 25.83
N ILE A 314 -52.02 19.72 24.64
CA ILE A 314 -53.13 20.06 23.74
C ILE A 314 -54.47 19.71 24.39
N GLU A 315 -54.61 18.52 24.99
CA GLU A 315 -55.84 18.11 25.67
C GLU A 315 -56.12 18.97 26.91
N ASP A 316 -55.10 19.30 27.70
CA ASP A 316 -55.23 20.24 28.83
C ASP A 316 -55.68 21.63 28.36
N LEU A 317 -55.11 22.15 27.27
CA LEU A 317 -55.50 23.43 26.68
C LEU A 317 -56.93 23.39 26.13
N LYS A 318 -57.33 22.33 25.42
CA LYS A 318 -58.71 22.13 24.98
C LYS A 318 -59.68 22.07 26.16
N GLY A 319 -59.30 21.38 27.23
CA GLY A 319 -60.08 21.29 28.47
C GLY A 319 -60.27 22.65 29.12
N LYS A 320 -59.21 23.47 29.19
CA LYS A 320 -59.28 24.86 29.67
C LYS A 320 -60.16 25.74 28.77
N MET A 321 -59.94 25.69 27.46
CA MET A 321 -60.76 26.43 26.49
C MET A 321 -62.24 26.04 26.56
N ASN A 322 -62.56 24.75 26.69
CA ASN A 322 -63.94 24.30 26.80
C ASN A 322 -64.58 24.79 28.10
N LYS A 323 -63.85 24.76 29.22
CA LYS A 323 -64.33 25.34 30.50
C LYS A 323 -64.58 26.84 30.39
N GLU A 324 -63.65 27.59 29.79
CA GLU A 324 -63.81 29.02 29.54
C GLU A 324 -65.00 29.31 28.61
N LYS A 325 -65.17 28.53 27.55
CA LYS A 325 -66.30 28.65 26.62
C LYS A 325 -67.63 28.31 27.29
N THR A 326 -67.70 27.26 28.11
CA THR A 326 -68.90 26.92 28.88
C THR A 326 -69.20 27.98 29.92
N ALA A 327 -68.18 28.54 30.59
CA ALA A 327 -68.36 29.65 31.53
C ALA A 327 -68.89 30.91 30.84
N ALA A 328 -68.35 31.26 29.67
CA ALA A 328 -68.84 32.37 28.85
C ALA A 328 -70.27 32.14 28.36
N ILE A 329 -70.59 30.93 27.86
CA ILE A 329 -71.96 30.57 27.45
C ILE A 329 -72.92 30.69 28.65
N ASN A 330 -72.55 30.16 29.82
CA ASN A 330 -73.38 30.24 31.01
C ASN A 330 -73.57 31.68 31.50
N PHE A 331 -72.54 32.52 31.37
CA PHE A 331 -72.61 33.95 31.69
C PHE A 331 -73.58 34.68 30.73
N GLU A 332 -73.47 34.44 29.42
CA GLU A 332 -74.36 35.04 28.42
C GLU A 332 -75.81 34.53 28.56
N VAL A 333 -76.00 33.25 28.85
CA VAL A 333 -77.34 32.68 29.12
C VAL A 333 -77.94 33.31 30.37
N LYS A 334 -77.17 33.48 31.44
CA LYS A 334 -77.64 34.14 32.67
C LYS A 334 -78.00 35.60 32.40
N LYS A 335 -77.16 36.33 31.67
CA LYS A 335 -77.42 37.72 31.27
C LYS A 335 -78.69 37.83 30.43
N ALA A 336 -78.89 36.95 29.45
CA ALA A 336 -80.09 36.92 28.62
C ALA A 336 -81.36 36.60 29.43
N LEU A 337 -81.28 35.75 30.45
CA LEU A 337 -82.40 35.46 31.36
C LEU A 337 -82.75 36.67 32.22
N GLU A 338 -81.76 37.38 32.76
CA GLU A 338 -81.97 38.61 33.53
C GLU A 338 -82.54 39.75 32.65
N GLU A 339 -82.09 39.88 31.41
CA GLU A 339 -82.65 40.82 30.43
C GLU A 339 -84.09 40.46 30.06
N ALA A 340 -84.41 39.17 29.90
CA ALA A 340 -85.76 38.69 29.64
C ALA A 340 -86.70 38.91 30.83
N GLU A 341 -86.20 38.78 32.07
CA GLU A 341 -86.95 39.06 33.30
C GLU A 341 -87.24 40.56 33.43
N LYS A 342 -86.25 41.42 33.20
CA LYS A 342 -86.44 42.88 33.14
C LYS A 342 -87.40 43.31 32.03
N ALA A 343 -87.35 42.68 30.86
CA ALA A 343 -88.30 42.94 29.78
C ALA A 343 -89.73 42.50 30.16
N ARG A 344 -89.89 41.39 30.90
CA ARG A 344 -91.18 40.96 31.47
C ARG A 344 -91.70 41.92 32.53
N GLU A 345 -90.84 42.48 33.37
CA GLU A 345 -91.25 43.48 34.36
C GLU A 345 -91.63 44.81 33.71
N ALA A 346 -90.86 45.29 32.74
CA ALA A 346 -91.18 46.49 31.97
C ALA A 346 -92.49 46.35 31.18
N ALA A 347 -92.79 45.16 30.66
CA ALA A 347 -94.08 44.88 30.01
C ALA A 347 -95.26 45.00 30.99
N LYS A 348 -95.11 44.49 32.23
CA LYS A 348 -96.13 44.62 33.29
C LYS A 348 -96.34 46.08 33.73
N GLU A 349 -95.28 46.87 33.81
CA GLU A 349 -95.38 48.31 34.11
C GLU A 349 -96.07 49.09 32.98
N SER A 350 -95.85 48.69 31.71
CA SER A 350 -96.50 49.31 30.55
C SER A 350 -98.01 48.99 30.46
N GLU A 351 -98.44 47.82 30.92
CA GLU A 351 -99.87 47.46 31.03
C GLU A 351 -100.55 48.27 32.15
N ALA A 352 -99.91 48.42 33.31
CA ALA A 352 -100.43 49.22 34.42
C ALA A 352 -100.54 50.73 34.09
N ALA A 353 -99.68 51.25 33.19
CA ALA A 353 -99.75 52.64 32.72
C ALA A 353 -100.90 52.88 31.72
N LYS A 354 -101.30 51.85 30.96
CA LYS A 354 -102.42 51.95 30.01
C LYS A 354 -103.79 51.91 30.68
N GLU A 355 -103.94 51.17 31.78
CA GLU A 355 -105.19 51.16 32.57
C GLU A 355 -105.48 52.54 33.21
N LYS A 356 -104.45 53.25 33.69
CA LYS A 356 -104.64 54.58 34.31
C LYS A 356 -104.96 55.71 33.31
N GLN A 357 -104.67 55.55 32.02
CA GLN A 357 -105.04 56.53 31.00
C GLN A 357 -106.45 56.32 30.46
N ALA A 358 -107.02 55.11 30.60
CA ALA A 358 -108.39 54.83 30.21
C ALA A 358 -109.43 55.43 31.18
N GLU A 359 -109.15 55.48 32.49
CA GLU A 359 -110.06 56.05 33.49
C GLU A 359 -110.22 57.58 33.41
N VAL A 360 -109.21 58.32 32.94
CA VAL A 360 -109.28 59.80 32.89
C VAL A 360 -110.08 60.31 31.68
N GLN A 361 -110.24 59.49 30.64
CA GLN A 361 -110.87 59.90 29.38
C GLN A 361 -112.40 59.70 29.37
N GLU A 362 -112.93 58.87 30.27
CA GLU A 362 -114.37 58.63 30.44
C GLU A 362 -115.06 59.71 31.31
N GLU A 363 -114.34 60.38 32.22
CA GLU A 363 -114.96 61.39 33.10
C GLU A 363 -115.09 62.78 32.44
N GLN A 364 -114.30 63.07 31.39
CA GLN A 364 -114.36 64.36 30.69
C GLN A 364 -115.42 64.43 29.57
N THR A 365 -115.92 63.28 29.09
CA THR A 365 -116.96 63.22 28.04
C THR A 365 -118.38 63.27 28.59
N ALA A 366 -118.58 63.08 29.90
CA ALA A 366 -119.89 63.14 30.55
C ALA A 366 -120.34 64.59 30.92
N LYS A 367 -119.47 65.61 30.79
CA LYS A 367 -119.76 66.97 31.27
C LYS A 367 -120.10 68.00 30.17
N SER A 368 -120.02 67.66 28.89
CA SER A 368 -120.26 68.61 27.78
C SER A 368 -121.58 68.41 27.03
N ILE A 369 -122.50 67.60 27.54
CA ILE A 369 -123.81 67.32 26.89
C ILE A 369 -125.00 67.80 27.76
N GLY A 370 -124.75 68.40 28.93
CA GLY A 370 -125.78 68.79 29.90
C GLY A 370 -126.29 70.25 29.87
N GLU A 371 -125.63 71.17 29.17
CA GLU A 371 -125.98 72.61 29.21
C GLU A 371 -126.37 73.13 27.83
N SER A 372 -127.55 72.72 27.36
CA SER A 372 -128.23 73.30 26.19
C SER A 372 -129.76 73.25 26.29
N VAL A 373 -130.32 73.20 27.51
CA VAL A 373 -131.77 73.20 27.71
C VAL A 373 -132.15 73.94 29.00
N ASP A 374 -131.91 75.25 29.06
CA ASP A 374 -132.71 76.14 29.92
C ASP A 374 -132.58 77.61 29.46
N SER A 375 -133.68 78.36 29.49
CA SER A 375 -133.80 79.82 29.25
C SER A 375 -133.88 80.38 27.82
N LEU A 376 -134.78 79.81 27.01
CA LEU A 376 -135.72 80.61 26.19
C LEU A 376 -136.87 81.04 27.11
N GLU A 377 -136.76 82.17 27.82
CA GLU A 377 -137.91 82.98 28.29
C GLU A 377 -137.45 84.25 29.04
N LYS A 378 -138.06 85.38 28.69
CA LYS A 378 -137.79 86.79 29.07
C LYS A 378 -136.72 87.45 28.18
N GLY A 379 -137.02 88.34 27.23
CA GLY A 379 -138.09 89.32 27.16
C GLY A 379 -137.61 90.65 27.75
N LYS A 380 -137.35 91.62 26.86
CA LYS A 380 -137.49 93.07 27.06
C LYS A 380 -137.02 93.68 28.39
N GLN A 381 -135.98 94.51 28.36
CA GLN A 381 -136.08 95.95 28.68
C GLN A 381 -134.77 96.68 28.35
N GLU A 382 -134.93 97.96 28.02
CA GLU A 382 -133.97 98.94 27.47
C GLU A 382 -132.95 99.47 28.50
N GLU A 383 -132.00 100.27 27.99
CA GLU A 383 -130.83 100.95 28.61
C GLU A 383 -129.49 100.21 28.65
#